data_AF-A0A1A2ESD2-F1
#
_entry.id   AF-A0A1A2ESD2-F1
#
_cell.length_a   1.000
_cell.length_b   1.000
_cell.length_c   1.000
_cell.angle_alpha   90.00
_cell.angle_beta   90.00
_cell.angle_gamma   90.00
#
_symmetry.space_group_name_H-M   'P 1'
#
loop_
_entity.id
_entity.type
_entity.pdbx_description
1 polymer ?
#
loop_
_entity_poly.entity_id
_entity_poly.type
_entity_poly.pdbx_seq_one_letter_code
_entity_poly.pdbx_strand_id
1 'polypeptide(L)' 'CAGCPIRRQCLALALQRAEPWGVWGGEILDRGTVIGRKRPRGRPRKDPVAA' A
#
# COMPACT_ATOMS: atom_id res chain seq x y z
N CYS A 1 -4.76 -13.39 0.11
CA CYS A 1 -5.49 -12.84 -1.05
C CYS A 1 -5.71 -13.85 -2.18
N ALA A 2 -4.71 -14.63 -2.62
CA ALA A 2 -4.77 -15.46 -3.85
C ALA A 2 -6.05 -16.31 -4.04
N GLY A 3 -6.54 -16.99 -3.00
CA GLY A 3 -7.75 -17.82 -3.06
C GLY A 3 -9.05 -17.15 -2.58
N CYS A 4 -9.07 -15.83 -2.39
CA CYS A 4 -10.23 -15.15 -1.84
C CYS A 4 -11.23 -14.75 -2.95
N PRO A 5 -12.52 -15.14 -2.86
CA PRO A 5 -13.51 -14.84 -3.91
C PRO A 5 -13.87 -13.35 -3.98
N ILE A 6 -13.70 -12.61 -2.87
CA ILE A 6 -14.09 -11.20 -2.75
C ILE A 6 -12.93 -10.22 -3.00
N ARG A 7 -11.81 -10.64 -3.61
CA ARG A 7 -10.65 -9.75 -3.83
C ARG A 7 -11.03 -8.41 -4.46
N ARG A 8 -11.89 -8.43 -5.48
CA ARG A 8 -12.36 -7.22 -6.18
C ARG A 8 -13.19 -6.31 -5.28
N GLN A 9 -14.09 -6.88 -4.48
CA GLN A 9 -14.92 -6.11 -3.55
C GLN A 9 -14.08 -5.53 -2.41
N CYS A 10 -13.11 -6.29 -1.90
CA CYS A 10 -12.15 -5.84 -0.89
C CYS A 10 -11.32 -4.65 -1.41
N LEU A 11 -10.81 -4.73 -2.64
CA LEU A 11 -10.11 -3.61 -3.28
C LEU A 11 -11.04 -2.40 -3.50
N ALA A 12 -12.26 -2.63 -3.99
CA ALA A 12 -13.23 -1.56 -4.21
C ALA A 12 -13.58 -0.82 -2.92
N LEU A 13 -13.79 -1.55 -1.81
CA LEU A 13 -14.03 -0.97 -0.49
C LEU A 13 -12.86 -0.12 0.00
N ALA A 14 -11.62 -0.57 -0.23
CA ALA A 14 -10.42 0.19 0.13
C ALA A 14 -10.36 1.52 -0.63
N LEU A 15 -10.65 1.49 -1.93
CA LEU A 15 -10.68 2.68 -2.78
C LEU A 15 -11.83 3.63 -2.38
N GLN A 16 -13.02 3.08 -2.11
CA GLN A 16 -14.19 3.87 -1.68
C GLN A 16 -13.95 4.58 -0.33
N ARG A 17 -13.21 3.94 0.58
CA ARG A 17 -12.86 4.51 1.88
C ARG A 17 -11.61 5.38 1.84
N ALA A 18 -10.96 5.52 0.68
CA ALA A 18 -9.68 6.18 0.54
C ALA A 18 -8.64 5.66 1.55
N GLU A 19 -8.61 4.33 1.74
CA GLU A 19 -7.69 3.68 2.67
C GLU A 19 -6.25 4.07 2.32
N PRO A 20 -5.54 4.76 3.23
CA PRO A 20 -4.31 5.43 2.85
C PRO A 20 -3.12 4.48 2.70
N TRP A 21 -3.20 3.26 3.26
CA TRP A 21 -2.12 2.26 3.21
C TRP A 21 -2.64 0.83 3.41
N GLY A 22 -1.84 -0.15 2.98
CA GLY A 22 -2.04 -1.57 3.31
C GLY A 22 -2.16 -2.46 2.09
N VAL A 23 -2.57 -3.72 2.30
CA VAL A 23 -2.84 -4.68 1.22
C VAL A 23 -4.33 -4.97 1.16
N TRP A 24 -4.96 -4.71 0.02
CA TRP A 24 -6.39 -4.86 -0.19
C TRP A 24 -6.66 -5.58 -1.50
N GLY A 25 -7.45 -6.65 -1.48
CA GLY A 25 -7.66 -7.47 -2.67
C GLY A 25 -6.38 -8.08 -3.28
N GLY A 26 -5.26 -8.05 -2.55
CA GLY A 26 -3.94 -8.46 -3.02
C GLY A 26 -3.15 -7.39 -3.77
N GLU A 27 -3.68 -6.17 -3.83
CA GLU A 27 -2.97 -4.97 -4.28
C GLU A 27 -2.41 -4.21 -3.09
N ILE A 28 -1.31 -3.48 -3.28
CA ILE A 28 -0.74 -2.60 -2.26
C ILE A 28 -1.30 -1.20 -2.46
N LEU A 29 -1.78 -0.56 -1.40
CA LEU A 29 -2.16 0.85 -1.40
C LEU A 29 -1.07 1.69 -0.73
N ASP A 30 -0.74 2.82 -1.36
CA ASP A 30 0.07 3.90 -0.80
C ASP A 30 -0.60 5.24 -1.14
N ARG A 31 -0.89 6.01 -0.10
CA ARG A 31 -1.61 7.30 -0.20
C ARG A 31 -2.92 7.16 -0.99
N GLY A 32 -3.66 6.08 -0.75
CA GLY A 32 -4.94 5.80 -1.43
C GLY A 32 -4.82 5.33 -2.87
N THR A 33 -3.61 5.15 -3.40
CA THR A 33 -3.37 4.71 -4.78
C THR A 33 -2.80 3.29 -4.80
N VAL A 34 -3.24 2.48 -5.75
CA VAL A 34 -2.69 1.13 -5.96
C VAL A 34 -1.27 1.22 -6.54
N ILE A 35 -0.32 0.53 -5.92
CA ILE A 35 1.06 0.40 -6.38
C ILE A 35 1.43 -1.07 -6.56
N GLY A 36 2.23 -1.37 -7.60
CA GLY A 36 2.66 -2.74 -7.88
C GLY A 36 3.74 -3.28 -6.93
N ARG A 37 4.37 -2.43 -6.12
CA ARG A 37 5.35 -2.82 -5.10
C ARG A 37 5.51 -1.72 -4.06
N LYS A 38 5.78 -2.09 -2.81
CA LYS A 38 6.12 -1.14 -1.75
C LYS A 38 7.36 -0.32 -2.17
N ARG A 39 7.27 1.01 -2.06
CA ARG A 39 8.43 1.87 -2.30
C ARG A 39 9.51 1.52 -1.26
N PRO A 40 10.75 1.20 -1.67
CA PRO A 40 11.81 0.98 -0.71
C PRO A 40 11.98 2.22 0.14
N ARG A 41 12.42 2.04 1.40
CA ARG A 41 12.85 3.20 2.20
C ARG A 41 13.90 3.95 1.39
N GLY A 42 13.79 5.28 1.37
CA GLY A 42 14.80 6.12 0.73
C GLY A 42 16.18 5.74 1.25
N ARG A 43 17.20 5.84 0.41
CA ARG A 43 18.58 5.61 0.86
C ARG A 43 18.84 6.48 2.09
N PRO A 44 19.37 5.92 3.20
CA PRO A 44 19.77 6.72 4.35
C PRO A 44 20.65 7.89 3.91
N ARG A 45 20.48 9.05 4.55
CA ARG A 45 21.35 10.20 4.30
C ARG A 45 22.78 9.84 4.68
N LYS A 46 23.76 10.45 4.00
CA LYS A 46 25.19 10.25 4.28
C LYS A 46 25.56 10.80 5.65
N ASP A 47 25.00 11.96 6.00
CA ASP A 47 25.15 12.59 7.29
C ASP A 47 24.00 12.19 8.23
N PRO A 48 24.29 11.81 9.49
CA PRO A 48 23.26 11.48 10.46
C PRO A 48 22.46 12.75 10.81
N VAL A 49 21.13 12.60 10.94
CA VAL A 49 20.31 13.64 11.56
C VAL A 49 20.60 13.58 13.06
N ALA A 50 21.05 14.70 13.65
CA ALA A 50 21.20 14.82 15.09
C ALA A 50 19.84 14.58 15.77
N ALA A 51 19.83 13.72 16.78
CA ALA A 51 18.64 13.32 17.54
C ALA A 51 18.25 14.39 18.58
#